data_AF-A0A2T0W2V7-F1
#
_entry.id   AF-A0A2T0W2V7-F1
#
_cell.length_a   1.000
_cell.length_b   1.000
_cell.length_c   1.000
_cell.angle_alpha   90.00
_cell.angle_beta   90.00
_cell.angle_gamma   90.00
#
_symmetry.space_group_name_H-M   'P 1'
#
loop_
_entity.id
_entity.type
_entity.pdbx_description
1 polymer ?
#
loop_
_entity_poly.entity_id
_entity_poly.type
_entity_poly.pdbx_seq_one_letter_code
_entity_poly.pdbx_strand_id
1 'polypeptide(L)'
;MNNTLKLSAIIAFASFATTAAAECTEASVQEKTMEISTGMQALAATNPEKMMEISNELQAAMTEAAAAEDIEAVCTSLDAILADMNG
;
A
#
# COMPACT_ATOMS: atom_id res chain seq x y z
N MET A 1 -17.16 -33.34 -29.62
CA MET A 1 -16.21 -33.06 -28.50
C MET A 1 -15.07 -32.24 -29.11
N ASN A 2 -15.30 -30.97 -29.41
CA ASN A 2 -15.20 -29.81 -28.49
C ASN A 2 -13.73 -29.53 -28.13
N ASN A 3 -13.08 -28.60 -28.83
CA ASN A 3 -12.86 -27.25 -28.29
C ASN A 3 -11.92 -26.41 -29.18
N THR A 4 -12.53 -25.46 -29.88
CA THR A 4 -12.15 -24.04 -29.91
C THR A 4 -10.70 -23.70 -29.57
N LEU A 5 -9.86 -23.66 -30.61
CA LEU A 5 -8.61 -22.93 -30.62
C LEU A 5 -8.93 -21.42 -30.70
N LYS A 6 -9.35 -20.82 -29.58
CA LYS A 6 -9.38 -19.36 -29.45
C LYS A 6 -7.99 -18.92 -29.04
N LEU A 7 -7.26 -18.36 -30.00
CA LEU A 7 -5.99 -17.69 -29.84
C LEU A 7 -6.07 -16.74 -28.65
N SER A 8 -5.30 -17.10 -27.62
CA SER A 8 -5.16 -16.40 -26.36
C SER A 8 -4.65 -14.98 -26.56
N ALA A 9 -5.16 -14.11 -25.69
CA ALA A 9 -4.87 -12.69 -25.58
C ALA A 9 -3.39 -12.34 -25.80
N ILE A 10 -3.13 -11.49 -26.79
CA ILE A 10 -1.91 -10.67 -26.84
C ILE A 10 -2.14 -9.54 -25.84
N ILE A 11 -1.78 -9.78 -24.57
CA ILE A 11 -1.56 -8.69 -23.62
C ILE A 11 -0.12 -8.25 -23.86
N ALA A 12 0.02 -7.18 -24.65
CA ALA A 12 1.27 -6.48 -24.81
C ALA A 12 1.66 -5.90 -23.43
N PHE A 13 2.56 -6.58 -22.74
CA PHE A 13 3.30 -6.01 -21.63
C PHE A 13 4.26 -4.96 -22.21
N ALA A 14 3.72 -3.76 -22.43
CA ALA A 14 4.53 -2.58 -22.67
C ALA A 14 5.36 -2.30 -21.41
N SER A 15 6.63 -2.66 -21.49
CA SER A 15 7.77 -1.93 -20.92
C SER A 15 7.51 -1.19 -19.60
N PHE A 16 7.62 -1.90 -18.48
CA PHE A 16 7.99 -1.27 -17.22
C PHE A 16 9.51 -1.11 -17.22
N ALA A 17 9.97 0.00 -17.80
CA ALA A 17 11.32 0.49 -17.60
C ALA A 17 11.39 1.06 -16.18
N THR A 18 12.25 0.46 -15.37
CA THR A 18 12.59 0.81 -14.00
C THR A 18 13.13 2.24 -13.89
N THR A 19 12.46 3.08 -13.11
CA THR A 19 13.10 4.18 -12.39
C THR A 19 12.68 4.12 -10.93
N ALA A 20 13.67 4.14 -10.04
CA ALA A 20 13.56 4.00 -8.60
C ALA A 20 12.93 5.24 -7.92
N ALA A 21 11.71 5.55 -8.32
CA ALA A 21 10.73 6.26 -7.52
C ALA A 21 9.51 5.33 -7.55
N ALA A 22 9.19 4.69 -6.43
CA ALA A 22 7.93 3.96 -6.33
C ALA A 22 6.83 5.02 -6.41
N GLU A 23 6.32 5.21 -7.61
CA GLU A 23 5.39 6.28 -7.94
C GLU A 23 4.16 6.08 -7.06
N CYS A 24 3.89 7.06 -6.19
CA CYS A 24 2.75 7.01 -5.30
C CYS A 24 1.47 7.10 -6.13
N THR A 25 1.05 5.95 -6.62
CA THR A 25 -0.17 5.76 -7.40
C THR A 25 -1.30 5.41 -6.45
N GLU A 26 -2.54 5.72 -6.82
CA GLU A 26 -3.74 5.30 -6.08
C GLU A 26 -3.74 3.78 -5.80
N ALA A 27 -3.21 2.98 -6.74
CA ALA A 27 -3.04 1.55 -6.58
C ALA A 27 -2.08 1.20 -5.43
N SER A 28 -0.93 1.88 -5.36
CA SER A 28 0.05 1.68 -4.28
C SER A 28 -0.48 2.12 -2.91
N VAL A 29 -1.22 3.22 -2.84
CA VAL A 29 -1.89 3.68 -1.61
C VAL A 29 -2.88 2.63 -1.13
N GLN A 30 -3.71 2.11 -2.03
CA GLN A 30 -4.69 1.08 -1.70
C GLN A 30 -4.02 -0.22 -1.23
N GLU A 31 -2.98 -0.67 -1.92
CA GLU A 31 -2.20 -1.86 -1.55
C GLU A 31 -1.58 -1.71 -0.15
N LYS A 32 -0.87 -0.61 0.10
CA LYS A 32 -0.25 -0.33 1.40
C LYS A 32 -1.29 -0.23 2.51
N THR A 33 -2.44 0.41 2.25
CA THR A 33 -3.52 0.50 3.24
C THR A 33 -4.10 -0.87 3.60
N MET A 34 -4.24 -1.77 2.61
CA MET A 34 -4.67 -3.15 2.87
C MET A 34 -3.63 -3.93 3.67
N GLU A 35 -2.35 -3.73 3.38
CA GLU A 35 -1.25 -4.37 4.09
C GLU A 35 -1.19 -3.90 5.55
N ILE A 36 -1.25 -2.58 5.80
CA ILE A 36 -1.36 -1.99 7.14
C ILE A 36 -2.58 -2.54 7.88
N SER A 37 -3.75 -2.59 7.22
CA SER A 37 -4.98 -3.11 7.83
C SER A 37 -4.85 -4.58 8.24
N THR A 38 -4.12 -5.37 7.46
CA THR A 38 -3.87 -6.79 7.75
C THR A 38 -2.85 -6.94 8.87
N GLY A 39 -1.75 -6.18 8.80
CA GLY A 39 -0.72 -6.20 9.82
C GLY A 39 -1.24 -5.69 11.16
N MET A 40 -2.12 -4.68 11.19
CA MET A 40 -2.75 -4.19 12.43
C MET A 40 -3.60 -5.27 13.11
N GLN A 41 -4.29 -6.13 12.35
CA GLN A 41 -5.02 -7.27 12.92
C GLN A 41 -4.07 -8.29 13.55
N ALA A 42 -2.92 -8.53 12.92
CA ALA A 42 -1.88 -9.39 13.49
C ALA A 42 -1.21 -8.75 14.73
N LEU A 43 -0.98 -7.44 14.69
CA LEU A 43 -0.37 -6.66 15.76
C LEU A 43 -1.32 -6.55 16.96
N ALA A 44 -2.62 -6.43 16.75
CA ALA A 44 -3.62 -6.44 17.82
C ALA A 44 -3.58 -7.73 18.67
N ALA A 45 -3.22 -8.86 18.07
CA ALA A 45 -3.12 -10.14 18.76
C ALA A 45 -1.76 -10.36 19.46
N THR A 46 -0.71 -9.67 19.04
CA THR A 46 0.68 -9.95 19.45
C THR A 46 1.36 -8.80 20.18
N ASN A 47 1.02 -7.55 19.84
CA ASN A 47 1.58 -6.34 20.41
C ASN A 47 0.59 -5.15 20.37
N PRO A 48 -0.37 -5.10 21.32
CA PRO A 48 -1.45 -4.09 21.31
C PRO A 48 -0.97 -2.65 21.58
N GLU A 49 0.17 -2.44 22.26
CA GLU A 49 0.75 -1.10 22.44
C GLU A 49 1.24 -0.54 21.10
N LYS A 50 2.00 -1.34 20.35
CA LYS A 50 2.49 -0.95 19.02
C LYS A 50 1.33 -0.72 18.03
N MET A 51 0.22 -1.45 18.20
CA MET A 51 -1.01 -1.21 17.42
C MET A 51 -1.63 0.18 17.71
N MET A 52 -1.66 0.62 18.98
CA MET A 52 -2.13 1.97 19.30
C MET A 52 -1.19 3.06 18.78
N GLU A 53 0.12 2.85 18.86
CA GLU A 53 1.12 3.79 18.34
C GLU A 53 0.93 4.00 16.83
N ILE A 54 0.88 2.90 16.08
CA ILE A 54 0.68 2.91 14.63
C ILE A 54 -0.68 3.48 14.23
N SER A 55 -1.73 3.26 15.03
CA SER A 55 -3.03 3.89 14.79
C SER A 55 -2.97 5.42 14.92
N ASN A 56 -2.20 5.93 15.88
CA ASN A 56 -1.99 7.37 16.05
C ASN A 56 -1.15 7.95 14.91
N GLU A 57 -0.07 7.26 14.51
CA GLU A 57 0.77 7.68 13.38
C GLU A 57 -0.01 7.71 12.08
N LEU A 58 -0.83 6.68 11.81
CA LEU A 58 -1.71 6.64 10.64
C LEU A 58 -2.71 7.81 10.66
N GLN A 59 -3.31 8.12 11.81
CA GLN A 59 -4.25 9.23 11.91
C GLN A 59 -3.57 10.59 11.71
N ALA A 60 -2.36 10.78 12.26
CA ALA A 60 -1.57 11.98 12.04
C ALA A 60 -1.20 12.13 10.55
N ALA A 61 -0.69 11.07 9.94
CA ALA A 61 -0.35 11.00 8.52
C ALA A 61 -1.54 11.34 7.61
N MET A 62 -2.72 10.77 7.87
CA MET A 62 -3.93 11.06 7.09
C MET A 62 -4.40 12.51 7.26
N THR A 63 -4.25 13.07 8.47
CA THR A 63 -4.62 14.47 8.75
C THR A 63 -3.68 15.44 8.04
N GLU A 64 -2.38 15.17 8.08
CA GLU A 64 -1.36 16.00 7.44
C GLU A 64 -1.45 15.91 5.91
N ALA A 65 -1.68 14.71 5.38
CA ALA A 65 -1.98 14.50 3.97
C ALA A 65 -3.24 15.22 3.49
N ALA A 66 -4.33 15.17 4.29
CA ALA A 66 -5.57 15.87 3.96
C ALA A 66 -5.40 17.40 3.94
N ALA A 67 -4.47 17.93 4.74
CA ALA A 67 -4.13 19.36 4.74
C ALA A 67 -3.24 19.76 3.56
N ALA A 68 -2.42 18.84 3.03
CA ALA A 68 -1.45 19.10 1.97
C ALA A 68 -1.97 18.80 0.56
N GLU A 69 -3.08 18.06 0.42
CA GLU A 69 -3.54 17.48 -0.86
C GLU A 69 -2.42 16.72 -1.61
N ASP A 70 -1.43 16.23 -0.85
CA ASP A 70 -0.20 15.68 -1.37
C ASP A 70 -0.24 14.15 -1.27
N ILE A 71 -0.49 13.51 -2.41
CA ILE A 71 -0.52 12.06 -2.53
C ILE A 71 0.87 11.46 -2.23
N GLU A 72 1.98 12.12 -2.56
CA GLU A 72 3.31 11.59 -2.24
C GLU A 72 3.57 11.57 -0.73
N ALA A 73 3.09 12.58 -0.01
CA ALA A 73 3.14 12.61 1.45
C ALA A 73 2.32 11.46 2.08
N VAL A 74 1.18 11.10 1.48
CA VAL A 74 0.40 9.92 1.88
C VAL A 74 1.24 8.66 1.75
N CYS A 75 1.82 8.38 0.58
CA CYS A 75 2.58 7.14 0.41
C CYS A 75 3.79 7.08 1.32
N THR A 76 4.53 8.18 1.46
CA THR A 76 5.71 8.22 2.35
C THR A 76 5.33 7.86 3.78
N SER A 77 4.18 8.36 4.24
CA SER A 77 3.68 8.05 5.57
C SER A 77 3.23 6.60 5.70
N LEU A 78 2.54 6.06 4.70
CA LEU A 78 2.14 4.64 4.67
C LEU A 78 3.37 3.70 4.63
N ASP A 79 4.42 4.09 3.91
CA ASP A 79 5.68 3.36 3.87
C ASP A 79 6.41 3.38 5.22
N ALA A 80 6.43 4.53 5.90
CA ALA A 80 6.99 4.64 7.24
C ALA A 80 6.25 3.75 8.24
N ILE A 81 4.91 3.75 8.18
CA ILE A 81 4.06 2.91 9.03
C ILE A 81 4.33 1.43 8.75
N LEU A 82 4.38 1.00 7.49
CA LEU A 82 4.69 -0.39 7.15
C LEU A 82 6.08 -0.82 7.61
N ALA A 83 7.07 0.09 7.52
CA ALA A 83 8.41 -0.18 8.01
C ALA A 83 8.42 -0.36 9.54
N ASP A 84 7.70 0.48 10.29
CA ASP A 84 7.60 0.33 11.75
C ASP A 84 6.83 -0.94 12.14
N MET A 85 5.74 -1.27 11.45
CA MET A 85 4.98 -2.51 11.67
C MET A 85 5.84 -3.77 11.52
N ASN A 86 6.73 -3.79 10.53
CA ASN A 86 7.59 -4.92 10.21
C ASN A 86 8.94 -4.91 10.97
N GLY A 87 9.23 -3.83 11.71
CA GLY A 87 10.45 -3.61 12.49
C GLY A 87 10.41 -4.14 13.91
#